data_AF-A0A3A8L2I1-F1
#
_entry.id   AF-A0A3A8L2I1-F1
#
_cell.length_a   1.000
_cell.length_b   1.000
_cell.length_c   1.000
_cell.angle_alpha   90.00
_cell.angle_beta   90.00
_cell.angle_gamma   90.00
#
_symmetry.space_group_name_H-M   'P 1'
#
loop_
_entity.id
_entity.type
_entity.pdbx_description
1 polymer ?
#
loop_
_entity_poly.entity_id
_entity_poly.type
_entity_poly.pdbx_seq_one_letter_code
_entity_poly.pdbx_strand_id
1 'polypeptide(L)'
;MSREGTVNGVADDRSAEELGEVDILFFQIGDSEYGTDASQVLRIDRALPDDLTVRDLGLPHRGLRALVFDTPEGEGHLKVDAVNGVRPVALAVLRRMPAAAGAAPYAVGVCLDEQSRRPVLLIDLAETLKTQGRH
;
A
#
# COMPACT_ATOMS: atom_id res chain seq x y z
N MET A 1 -45.19 25.88 29.59
CA MET A 1 -44.63 26.02 28.23
C MET A 1 -43.34 25.24 28.17
N SER A 2 -43.02 24.74 26.99
CA SER A 2 -42.17 23.58 26.69
C SER A 2 -40.67 23.74 26.95
N ARG A 3 -40.02 22.58 27.04
CA ARG A 3 -38.58 22.30 27.17
C ARG A 3 -37.76 22.86 26.00
N GLU A 4 -36.57 23.38 26.28
CA GLU A 4 -35.46 23.38 25.32
C GLU A 4 -34.31 22.55 25.92
N GLY A 5 -34.13 21.36 25.34
CA GLY A 5 -33.03 20.47 25.64
C GLY A 5 -31.79 20.91 24.87
N THR A 6 -30.70 21.16 25.59
CA THR A 6 -29.37 21.32 25.02
C THR A 6 -28.90 19.95 24.53
N VAL A 7 -28.87 19.75 23.22
CA VAL A 7 -28.26 18.57 22.59
C VAL A 7 -26.74 18.80 22.57
N ASN A 8 -26.03 18.17 23.50
CA ASN A 8 -24.58 18.05 23.43
C ASN A 8 -24.23 17.15 22.23
N GLY A 9 -23.70 17.75 21.17
CA GLY A 9 -23.08 17.05 20.06
C GLY A 9 -21.78 16.41 20.53
N VAL A 10 -21.85 15.15 20.97
CA VAL A 10 -20.68 14.28 21.05
C VAL A 10 -20.34 13.93 19.61
N ALA A 11 -19.22 14.47 19.11
CA ALA A 11 -18.68 14.11 17.81
C ALA A 11 -18.46 12.58 17.77
N ASP A 12 -19.02 11.99 16.73
CA ASP A 12 -19.13 10.56 16.50
C ASP A 12 -17.77 9.94 16.13
N ASP A 13 -16.91 9.77 17.13
CA ASP A 13 -15.59 9.15 17.02
C ASP A 13 -15.65 7.60 16.91
N ARG A 14 -16.86 7.02 16.82
CA ARG A 14 -17.08 5.57 16.69
C ARG A 14 -17.06 5.05 15.26
N SER A 15 -16.90 5.94 14.27
CA SER A 15 -17.09 5.62 12.86
C SER A 15 -15.87 4.98 12.17
N ALA A 16 -14.67 5.03 12.79
CA ALA A 16 -13.47 4.41 12.23
C ALA A 16 -13.34 2.91 12.59
N GLU A 17 -13.75 2.52 13.80
CA GLU A 17 -13.67 1.12 14.28
C GLU A 17 -14.70 0.21 13.58
N GLU A 18 -15.84 0.74 13.13
CA GLU A 18 -16.90 -0.06 12.49
C GLU A 18 -16.55 -0.50 11.05
N LEU A 19 -15.62 0.18 10.39
CA LEU A 19 -15.24 -0.14 9.01
C LEU A 19 -14.19 -1.26 8.92
N GLY A 20 -13.53 -1.61 10.02
CA GLY A 20 -12.47 -2.62 10.07
C GLY A 20 -11.09 -2.10 9.66
N GLU A 21 -10.12 -3.00 9.71
CA GLU A 21 -8.71 -2.77 9.43
C GLU A 21 -8.21 -3.73 8.34
N VAL A 22 -7.15 -3.33 7.63
CA VAL A 22 -6.41 -4.18 6.70
C VAL A 22 -4.93 -4.16 7.05
N ASP A 23 -4.28 -5.31 6.95
CA ASP A 23 -2.83 -5.41 7.15
C ASP A 23 -2.10 -4.93 5.91
N ILE A 24 -1.33 -3.85 6.07
CA ILE A 24 -0.51 -3.29 5.00
C ILE A 24 0.96 -3.62 5.29
N LEU A 25 1.64 -4.21 4.31
CA LEU A 25 3.10 -4.37 4.31
C LEU A 25 3.73 -3.11 3.73
N PHE A 26 4.56 -2.45 4.53
CA PHE A 26 5.30 -1.25 4.15
C PHE A 26 6.71 -1.62 3.69
N PHE A 27 7.16 -1.01 2.60
CA PHE A 27 8.47 -1.31 2.00
C PHE A 27 9.01 -0.10 1.23
N GLN A 28 10.30 -0.17 0.86
CA GLN A 28 11.00 0.93 0.18
C GLN A 28 11.54 0.50 -1.18
N ILE A 29 11.44 1.42 -2.14
CA ILE A 29 12.14 1.37 -3.42
C ILE A 29 12.77 2.75 -3.64
N GLY A 30 14.10 2.80 -3.71
CA GLY A 30 14.85 4.05 -3.77
C GLY A 30 14.64 4.88 -2.51
N ASP A 31 14.21 6.13 -2.68
CA ASP A 31 13.89 7.08 -1.60
C ASP A 31 12.42 7.04 -1.16
N SER A 32 11.59 6.22 -1.82
CA SER A 32 10.14 6.22 -1.66
C SER A 32 9.66 5.05 -0.81
N GLU A 33 8.63 5.30 0.02
CA GLU A 33 7.91 4.28 0.77
C GLU A 33 6.59 3.94 0.08
N TYR A 34 6.30 2.65 0.03
CA TYR A 34 5.12 2.07 -0.59
C TYR A 34 4.43 1.11 0.39
N GLY A 35 3.16 0.84 0.11
CA GLY A 35 2.37 -0.14 0.82
C GLY A 35 1.68 -1.10 -0.14
N THR A 36 1.47 -2.33 0.30
CA THR A 36 0.60 -3.31 -0.36
C THR A 36 -0.20 -4.04 0.70
N ASP A 37 -1.35 -4.60 0.32
CA ASP A 37 -2.03 -5.58 1.17
C ASP A 37 -1.07 -6.73 1.48
N ALA A 38 -0.86 -7.02 2.77
CA ALA A 38 0.06 -8.04 3.23
C ALA A 38 -0.35 -9.44 2.77
N SER A 39 -1.64 -9.68 2.52
CA SER A 39 -2.14 -10.96 2.00
C SER A 39 -1.68 -11.27 0.58
N GLN A 40 -1.23 -10.27 -0.18
CA GLN A 40 -0.64 -10.48 -1.51
C GLN A 40 0.81 -10.99 -1.43
N VAL A 41 1.49 -10.83 -0.28
CA VAL A 41 2.89 -11.20 -0.12
C VAL A 41 3.00 -12.57 0.52
N LEU A 42 3.55 -13.53 -0.21
CA LEU A 42 3.78 -14.89 0.27
C LEU A 42 4.99 -14.96 1.21
N ARG A 43 6.08 -14.30 0.83
CA ARG A 43 7.34 -14.27 1.58
C ARG A 43 8.25 -13.14 1.11
N ILE A 44 9.31 -12.92 1.88
CA ILE A 44 10.40 -11.99 1.55
C ILE A 44 11.67 -12.80 1.34
N ASP A 45 12.21 -12.76 0.13
CA ASP A 45 13.42 -13.48 -0.24
C ASP A 45 14.61 -12.55 -0.48
N ARG A 46 15.79 -13.14 -0.71
CA ARG A 46 16.92 -12.41 -1.30
C ARG A 46 16.62 -12.18 -2.77
N ALA A 47 16.82 -10.95 -3.22
CA ALA A 47 16.64 -10.63 -4.63
C ALA A 47 17.65 -11.36 -5.52
N LEU A 48 17.17 -11.81 -6.68
CA LEU A 48 17.95 -12.37 -7.77
C LEU A 48 18.14 -11.34 -8.89
N PRO A 49 19.14 -11.52 -9.78
CA PRO A 49 19.39 -10.58 -10.89
C PRO A 49 18.16 -10.32 -11.77
N ASP A 50 17.37 -11.36 -12.03
CA ASP A 50 16.22 -11.30 -12.96
C ASP A 50 14.90 -10.89 -12.29
N ASP A 51 14.90 -10.64 -10.97
CA ASP A 51 13.71 -10.17 -10.27
C ASP A 51 13.29 -8.78 -10.79
N LEU A 52 11.97 -8.55 -10.74
CA LEU A 52 11.32 -7.39 -11.32
C LEU A 52 11.82 -6.09 -10.71
N THR A 53 12.14 -5.12 -11.57
CA THR A 53 12.35 -3.72 -11.19
C THR A 53 11.41 -2.86 -12.02
N VAL A 54 10.58 -2.06 -11.37
CA VAL A 54 9.59 -1.22 -12.04
C VAL A 54 10.07 0.22 -12.01
N ARG A 55 10.52 0.73 -13.16
CA ARG A 55 11.15 2.05 -13.25
C ARG A 55 10.27 3.18 -12.72
N ASP A 56 8.96 3.08 -12.92
CA ASP A 56 7.98 4.09 -12.47
C ASP A 56 7.80 4.11 -10.93
N LEU A 57 8.14 3.01 -10.25
CA LEU A 57 8.24 2.95 -8.78
C LEU A 57 9.61 3.44 -8.28
N GLY A 58 10.47 3.92 -9.18
CA GLY A 58 11.86 4.25 -8.89
C GLY A 58 12.80 3.06 -9.08
N LEU A 59 14.09 3.33 -8.85
CA LEU A 59 15.13 2.31 -8.91
C LEU A 59 15.58 1.98 -7.48
N PRO A 60 15.67 0.70 -7.11
CA PRO A 60 16.24 0.31 -5.84
C PRO A 60 17.70 0.79 -5.71
N HIS A 61 18.07 1.31 -4.54
CA HIS A 61 19.45 1.69 -4.24
C HIS A 61 20.37 0.48 -4.12
N ARG A 62 19.87 -0.58 -3.47
CA ARG A 62 20.55 -1.85 -3.26
C ARG A 62 19.74 -3.01 -3.84
N GLY A 63 18.42 -3.00 -3.65
CA GLY A 63 17.51 -4.01 -4.18
C GLY A 63 17.89 -5.45 -3.79
N LEU A 64 18.30 -5.68 -2.53
CA LEU A 64 18.81 -6.99 -2.06
C LEU A 64 17.71 -7.90 -1.50
N ARG A 65 16.46 -7.46 -1.55
CA ARG A 65 15.28 -8.19 -1.10
C ARG A 65 14.24 -8.22 -2.21
N ALA A 66 13.46 -9.28 -2.25
CA ALA A 66 12.32 -9.40 -3.14
C ALA A 66 11.05 -9.69 -2.34
N LEU A 67 9.97 -8.98 -2.65
CA LEU A 67 8.63 -9.39 -2.27
C LEU A 67 8.18 -10.46 -3.26
N VAL A 68 7.85 -11.64 -2.74
CA VAL A 68 7.33 -12.75 -3.54
C VAL A 68 5.81 -12.79 -3.40
N PHE A 69 5.10 -12.86 -4.52
CA PHE A 69 3.64 -12.84 -4.57
C PHE A 69 3.10 -13.77 -5.66
N ASP A 70 1.86 -14.22 -5.50
CA ASP A 70 1.21 -15.07 -6.50
C ASP A 70 0.76 -14.29 -7.73
N THR A 71 0.87 -14.93 -8.89
CA THR A 71 0.39 -14.43 -10.17
C THR A 71 -0.26 -15.57 -10.95
N PRO A 72 -1.10 -15.29 -11.96
CA PRO A 72 -1.66 -16.34 -12.80
C PRO A 72 -0.62 -17.22 -13.52
N GLU A 73 0.61 -16.72 -13.68
CA GLU A 73 1.70 -17.34 -14.44
C GLU A 73 2.73 -18.06 -13.54
N GLY A 74 2.60 -17.94 -12.22
CA GLY A 74 3.55 -18.44 -11.23
C GLY A 74 3.83 -17.40 -10.13
N GLU A 75 5.05 -17.38 -9.61
CA GLU A 75 5.45 -16.39 -8.61
C GLU A 75 6.03 -15.12 -9.26
N GLY A 76 5.55 -13.96 -8.82
CA GLY A 76 6.13 -12.66 -9.11
C GLY A 76 7.13 -12.27 -8.02
N HIS A 77 8.24 -11.65 -8.42
CA HIS A 77 9.33 -11.25 -7.52
C HIS A 77 9.65 -9.77 -7.74
N LEU A 78 9.27 -8.89 -6.81
CA LEU A 78 9.53 -7.45 -6.90
C LEU A 78 10.73 -7.05 -6.04
N LYS A 79 11.78 -6.49 -6.65
CA LYS A 79 12.94 -5.98 -5.92
C LYS A 79 12.57 -4.76 -5.07
N VAL A 80 13.00 -4.80 -3.82
CA VAL A 80 12.84 -3.72 -2.83
C VAL A 80 14.13 -3.51 -2.06
N ASP A 81 14.31 -2.30 -1.54
CA ASP A 81 15.45 -1.95 -0.71
C ASP A 81 15.29 -2.42 0.73
N ALA A 82 14.09 -2.25 1.28
CA ALA A 82 13.76 -2.60 2.66
C ALA A 82 12.30 -3.00 2.80
N VAL A 83 12.02 -3.84 3.80
CA VAL A 83 10.67 -4.10 4.29
C VAL A 83 10.59 -3.54 5.70
N ASN A 84 9.67 -2.59 5.90
CA ASN A 84 9.50 -1.84 7.14
C ASN A 84 8.49 -2.51 8.10
N GLY A 85 7.88 -3.61 7.67
CA GLY A 85 6.99 -4.44 8.47
C GLY A 85 5.53 -4.34 8.05
N VAL A 86 4.70 -5.14 8.70
CA VAL A 86 3.24 -5.17 8.51
C VAL A 86 2.58 -4.38 9.63
N ARG A 87 1.61 -3.54 9.30
CA ARG A 87 0.80 -2.82 10.29
C ARG A 87 -0.68 -2.84 9.89
N PRO A 88 -1.60 -2.98 10.87
CA PRO A 88 -3.01 -2.76 10.61
C PRO A 88 -3.24 -1.29 10.28
N VAL A 89 -4.07 -1.04 9.28
CA VAL A 89 -4.49 0.31 8.85
C VAL A 89 -6.01 0.35 8.79
N ALA A 90 -6.61 1.29 9.51
CA ALA A 90 -8.06 1.48 9.50
C ALA A 90 -8.55 1.81 8.09
N LEU A 91 -9.61 1.14 7.63
CA LEU A 91 -10.17 1.39 6.31
C LEU A 91 -10.65 2.85 6.13
N ALA A 92 -11.05 3.50 7.23
CA ALA A 92 -11.46 4.90 7.28
C ALA A 92 -10.37 5.89 6.82
N VAL A 93 -9.08 5.54 6.98
CA VAL A 93 -7.95 6.43 6.62
C VAL A 93 -7.42 6.19 5.22
N LEU A 94 -7.84 5.09 4.57
CA LEU A 94 -7.48 4.81 3.19
C LEU A 94 -8.18 5.78 2.24
N ARG A 95 -7.46 6.23 1.21
CA ARG A 95 -7.99 7.08 0.15
C ARG A 95 -7.75 6.42 -1.19
N ARG A 96 -8.82 6.13 -1.92
CA ARG A 96 -8.73 5.64 -3.30
C ARG A 96 -8.07 6.70 -4.18
N MET A 97 -7.26 6.25 -5.13
CA MET A 97 -6.64 7.14 -6.09
C MET A 97 -7.72 7.85 -6.95
N PRO A 98 -7.72 9.19 -7.05
CA PRO A 98 -8.65 9.89 -7.92
C PRO A 98 -8.37 9.62 -9.39
N ALA A 99 -9.40 9.42 -10.22
CA ALA A 99 -9.23 9.18 -11.66
C ALA A 99 -8.47 10.31 -12.37
N ALA A 100 -8.65 11.56 -11.93
CA ALA A 100 -7.97 12.73 -12.50
C ALA A 100 -6.45 12.76 -12.22
N ALA A 101 -5.94 11.93 -11.32
CA ALA A 101 -4.51 11.87 -11.01
C ALA A 101 -3.68 11.24 -12.14
N GLY A 102 -4.31 10.57 -13.12
CA GLY A 102 -3.61 9.89 -14.20
C GLY A 102 -2.64 8.82 -13.68
N ALA A 103 -2.96 8.22 -12.53
CA ALA A 103 -2.08 7.28 -11.85
C ALA A 103 -1.90 6.00 -12.66
N ALA A 104 -0.75 5.35 -12.47
CA ALA A 104 -0.48 4.07 -13.09
C ALA A 104 -1.51 3.00 -12.67
N PRO A 105 -1.80 1.99 -13.51
CA PRO A 105 -2.82 0.98 -13.21
C PRO A 105 -2.59 0.21 -11.90
N TYR A 106 -1.34 0.07 -11.48
CA TYR A 106 -0.97 -0.57 -10.23
C TYR A 106 -1.23 0.30 -8.99
N ALA A 107 -1.47 1.61 -9.13
CA ALA A 107 -1.67 2.52 -8.02
C ALA A 107 -3.14 2.49 -7.55
N VAL A 108 -3.38 1.87 -6.40
CA VAL A 108 -4.73 1.66 -5.86
C VAL A 108 -5.21 2.86 -5.06
N GLY A 109 -4.32 3.46 -4.28
CA GLY A 109 -4.67 4.53 -3.36
C GLY A 109 -3.49 5.06 -2.58
N VAL A 110 -3.79 5.81 -1.53
CA VAL A 110 -2.81 6.34 -0.59
C VAL A 110 -3.32 6.16 0.84
N CYS A 111 -2.40 5.95 1.77
CA CYS A 111 -2.66 6.13 3.20
C CYS A 111 -1.66 7.13 3.77
N LEU A 112 -1.95 7.66 4.95
CA LEU A 112 -0.96 8.39 5.74
C LEU A 112 -0.37 7.40 6.73
N ASP A 113 0.94 7.20 6.67
CA ASP A 113 1.63 6.44 7.70
C ASP A 113 1.68 7.27 8.97
N GLU A 114 1.07 6.77 10.06
CA GLU A 114 0.96 7.52 11.31
C GLU A 114 2.33 7.79 11.95
N GLN A 115 3.30 6.92 11.71
CA GLN A 115 4.65 7.01 12.27
C GLN A 115 5.47 8.10 11.56
N SER A 116 5.54 8.07 10.23
CA SER A 116 6.32 9.03 9.44
C SER A 116 5.56 10.32 9.11
N ARG A 117 4.22 10.32 9.24
CA ARG A 117 3.30 11.36 8.77
C ARG A 117 3.46 11.68 7.28
N ARG A 118 3.92 10.71 6.49
CA ARG A 118 4.09 10.85 5.04
C ARG A 118 2.99 10.09 4.31
N PRO A 119 2.56 10.58 3.13
CA PRO A 119 1.72 9.80 2.26
C PRO A 119 2.50 8.58 1.75
N VAL A 120 1.90 7.41 1.88
CA VAL A 120 2.40 6.15 1.34
C VAL A 120 1.49 5.75 0.18
N LEU A 121 2.08 5.51 -0.99
CA LEU A 121 1.34 5.01 -2.15
C LEU A 121 1.05 3.51 -1.95
N LEU A 122 -0.22 3.15 -2.06
CA LEU A 122 -0.67 1.78 -2.03
C LEU A 122 -0.72 1.21 -3.45
N ILE A 123 0.00 0.11 -3.67
CA ILE A 123 0.09 -0.55 -4.97
C ILE A 123 -0.48 -1.97 -4.91
N ASP A 124 -0.96 -2.44 -6.06
CA ASP A 124 -1.35 -3.83 -6.30
C ASP A 124 -0.17 -4.55 -6.98
N LEU A 125 0.34 -5.62 -6.35
CA LEU A 125 1.53 -6.32 -6.85
C LEU A 125 1.25 -7.08 -8.15
N ALA A 126 0.06 -7.66 -8.28
CA ALA A 126 -0.31 -8.42 -9.48
C ALA A 126 -0.48 -7.48 -10.69
N GLU A 127 -1.13 -6.32 -10.50
CA GLU A 127 -1.22 -5.29 -11.54
C GLU A 127 0.14 -4.69 -11.86
N THR A 128 1.01 -4.53 -10.86
CA THR A 128 2.39 -4.07 -11.06
C THR A 128 3.12 -4.96 -12.08
N LEU A 129 3.03 -6.28 -11.96
CA LEU A 129 3.65 -7.21 -12.91
C LEU A 129 3.06 -7.08 -14.33
N LYS A 130 1.73 -7.01 -14.46
CA LYS A 130 1.05 -6.90 -15.76
C LYS A 130 1.49 -5.67 -16.56
N THR A 131 1.78 -4.56 -15.88
CA THR A 131 2.24 -3.33 -16.55
C THR A 131 3.64 -3.46 -17.15
N GLN A 132 4.45 -4.43 -16.70
CA GLN A 132 5.80 -4.67 -17.22
C GLN A 132 5.83 -5.62 -18.42
N GLY A 133 4.81 -6.49 -18.55
CA GLY A 133 4.68 -7.48 -19.64
C GLY A 133 4.04 -6.95 -20.94
N ARG A 134 3.66 -5.66 -21.01
CA ARG A 134 3.20 -5.04 -22.26
C ARG A 134 4.40 -4.63 -23.12
N HIS A 135 5.00 -5.61 -23.79
CA HIS A 135 5.89 -5.41 -24.93
C HIS A 135 5.27 -5.98 -26.20
#